data_AF-A0A9E1YXC7-F1
#
_entry.id   AF-A0A9E1YXC7-F1
#
_cell.length_a   1.000
_cell.length_b   1.000
_cell.length_c   1.000
_cell.angle_alpha   90.00
_cell.angle_beta   90.00
_cell.angle_gamma   90.00
#
_symmetry.space_group_name_H-M   'P 1'
#
loop_
_entity.id
_entity.type
_entity.pdbx_description
1 polymer ?
#
loop_
_entity_poly.entity_id
_entity_poly.type
_entity_poly.pdbx_seq_one_letter_code
_entity_poly.pdbx_strand_id
1 'polypeptide(L)'
;MKTIYHIVNSARMRMQLNATLQMSVVGFVILSVAILVLTIFDRVGQTAKIPWEYASIFIAFAIGLVLVRSWLNGSVSTIEAATEVDARLGLRDRLSSALSSENEAGPYCKAVVDDAIAFAQSQNVQSKIATMFPLAIPRAYATICSLLVLSSVVLFMGQWDLLSGTTANSQNEQLATNESIESSIELVLEELQENELLSDSLQEELEALSATDVHADQDAESLRRTALKNITDVQKRLDELLNDESALAFEEMQQRMNALKIPSQASMQPLVADLKNSKFDDAKKKFESLQEQLNSEELSEEKKEQLKQSLEDLAKQLQELSESNEALASALSAAGMNANLADNMDAALKAIENSKELTEEQKKQLLELLKAQQTASEMCEKMGKSCKECASGKPGEGMASELEKLQAMKMFQKQAKMAASACQNAAQSMCSGANGTNKGGTGGEGAGNGGNNPLKETETTTVAKKTPVQTLEGTIIARQLFKGGLLTTNDSLATVRETVLSQKRDSEQAIIDEEVPRKYHDLLRHYFGQLEELTEPSDDDAETNK
;
A
#
# COMPACT_ATOMS: atom_id res chain seq x y z
N MET A 1 -25.05 75.86 -15.58
CA MET A 1 -24.51 74.83 -16.49
C MET A 1 -23.76 73.69 -15.81
N LYS A 2 -22.67 73.91 -15.06
CA LYS A 2 -21.90 72.81 -14.42
C LYS A 2 -22.76 71.84 -13.60
N THR A 3 -23.75 72.35 -12.86
CA THR A 3 -24.70 71.54 -12.07
C THR A 3 -25.61 70.68 -12.94
N ILE A 4 -26.14 71.23 -14.06
CA ILE A 4 -26.98 70.48 -15.01
C ILE A 4 -26.16 69.37 -15.66
N TYR A 5 -24.94 69.66 -16.12
CA TYR A 5 -24.03 68.67 -16.67
C TYR A 5 -23.71 67.55 -15.67
N HIS A 6 -23.48 67.89 -14.41
CA HIS A 6 -23.20 66.89 -13.39
C HIS A 6 -24.38 65.95 -13.13
N ILE A 7 -25.60 66.51 -13.08
CA ILE A 7 -26.87 65.76 -12.93
C ILE A 7 -27.08 64.83 -14.13
N VAL A 8 -27.03 65.39 -15.35
CA VAL A 8 -27.30 64.66 -16.58
C VAL A 8 -26.21 63.64 -16.87
N ASN A 9 -24.93 63.94 -16.62
CA ASN A 9 -23.84 62.97 -16.80
C ASN A 9 -23.89 61.83 -15.77
N SER A 10 -24.35 62.10 -14.54
CA SER A 10 -24.55 61.07 -13.53
C SER A 10 -25.68 60.12 -13.91
N ALA A 11 -26.79 60.65 -14.45
CA ALA A 11 -27.89 59.84 -14.98
C ALA A 11 -27.46 59.07 -16.23
N ARG A 12 -26.76 59.73 -17.16
CA ARG A 12 -26.20 59.13 -18.38
C ARG A 12 -25.30 57.94 -18.08
N MET A 13 -24.34 58.09 -17.15
CA MET A 13 -23.45 56.99 -16.76
C MET A 13 -24.23 55.79 -16.21
N ARG A 14 -25.28 56.01 -15.42
CA ARG A 14 -26.13 54.94 -14.88
C ARG A 14 -26.99 54.27 -15.96
N MET A 15 -27.54 55.05 -16.89
CA MET A 15 -28.28 54.53 -18.04
C MET A 15 -27.39 53.72 -18.97
N GLN A 16 -26.18 54.22 -19.26
CA GLN A 16 -25.17 53.51 -20.03
C GLN A 16 -24.80 52.21 -19.31
N LEU A 17 -24.50 52.23 -18.01
CA LEU A 17 -24.21 51.02 -17.23
C LEU A 17 -25.34 49.99 -17.27
N ASN A 18 -26.61 50.42 -17.23
CA ASN A 18 -27.73 49.50 -17.31
C ASN A 18 -27.86 48.91 -18.73
N ALA A 19 -27.68 49.73 -19.77
CA ALA A 19 -27.68 49.28 -21.16
C ALA A 19 -26.52 48.32 -21.46
N THR A 20 -25.33 48.60 -20.93
CA THR A 20 -24.17 47.71 -21.09
C THR A 20 -24.38 46.39 -20.37
N LEU A 21 -24.91 46.39 -19.14
CA LEU A 21 -25.24 45.17 -18.41
C LEU A 21 -26.24 44.33 -19.20
N GLN A 22 -27.33 44.92 -19.70
CA GLN A 22 -28.33 44.21 -20.50
C GLN A 22 -27.77 43.62 -21.80
N MET A 23 -26.98 44.38 -22.55
CA MET A 23 -26.37 43.91 -23.81
C MET A 23 -25.28 42.86 -23.58
N SER A 24 -24.55 42.96 -22.46
CA SER A 24 -23.47 42.01 -22.13
C SER A 24 -23.98 40.63 -21.75
N VAL A 25 -25.24 40.49 -21.31
CA VAL A 25 -25.87 39.20 -20.96
C VAL A 25 -25.71 38.19 -22.09
N VAL A 26 -26.04 38.57 -23.33
CA VAL A 26 -26.00 37.64 -24.47
C VAL A 26 -24.57 37.15 -24.71
N GLY A 27 -23.60 38.05 -24.65
CA GLY A 27 -22.18 37.71 -24.80
C GLY A 27 -21.68 36.78 -23.70
N PHE A 28 -22.05 37.04 -22.45
CA PHE A 28 -21.67 36.19 -21.32
C PHE A 28 -22.35 34.83 -21.34
N VAL A 29 -23.61 34.72 -21.76
CA VAL A 29 -24.28 33.42 -21.92
C VAL A 29 -23.55 32.57 -22.98
N ILE A 30 -23.21 33.15 -24.13
CA ILE A 30 -22.45 32.45 -25.18
C ILE A 30 -21.09 32.00 -24.65
N LEU A 31 -20.38 32.86 -23.92
CA LEU A 31 -19.08 32.56 -23.34
C LEU A 31 -19.16 31.45 -22.27
N SER A 32 -20.16 31.48 -21.38
CA SER A 32 -20.37 30.43 -20.38
C SER A 32 -20.73 29.08 -21.01
N VAL A 33 -21.53 29.07 -22.07
CA VAL A 33 -21.81 27.83 -22.83
C VAL A 33 -20.54 27.31 -23.50
N ALA A 34 -19.72 28.17 -24.10
CA ALA A 34 -18.45 27.78 -24.72
C ALA A 34 -17.47 27.18 -23.70
N ILE A 35 -17.35 27.79 -22.51
CA ILE A 35 -16.54 27.25 -21.41
C ILE A 35 -17.05 25.87 -21.00
N LEU A 36 -18.36 25.72 -20.83
CA LEU A 36 -18.96 24.44 -20.46
C LEU A 36 -18.67 23.35 -21.50
N VAL A 37 -18.82 23.65 -22.79
CA VAL A 37 -18.50 22.70 -23.87
C VAL A 37 -17.01 22.34 -23.88
N LEU A 38 -16.12 23.31 -23.67
CA LEU A 38 -14.68 23.05 -23.54
C LEU A 38 -14.36 22.18 -22.32
N THR A 39 -14.99 22.43 -21.17
CA THR A 39 -14.82 21.58 -19.97
C THR A 39 -15.28 20.15 -20.21
N ILE A 40 -16.41 19.96 -20.91
CA ILE A 40 -16.89 18.62 -21.25
C ILE A 40 -15.93 17.95 -22.22
N PHE A 41 -15.47 18.65 -23.26
CA PHE A 41 -14.56 18.09 -24.25
C PHE A 41 -13.21 17.68 -23.65
N ASP A 42 -12.64 18.49 -22.75
CA ASP A 42 -11.42 18.18 -22.01
C ASP A 42 -11.60 16.96 -21.09
N ARG A 43 -12.78 16.79 -20.49
CA ARG A 43 -13.08 15.70 -19.55
C ARG A 43 -13.53 14.39 -20.19
N VAL A 44 -13.94 14.44 -21.46
CA VAL A 44 -14.30 13.26 -22.27
C VAL A 44 -13.06 12.50 -22.79
N GLY A 45 -11.87 13.12 -22.72
CA GLY A 45 -10.59 12.50 -23.10
C GLY A 45 -9.78 11.96 -21.90
N GLN A 46 -8.89 11.00 -22.18
CA GLN A 46 -7.98 10.37 -21.19
C GLN A 46 -6.90 11.31 -20.63
N THR A 47 -6.62 12.41 -21.29
CA THR A 47 -5.65 13.41 -20.82
C THR A 47 -6.27 14.79 -20.91
N ALA A 48 -6.01 15.62 -19.90
CA ALA A 48 -6.36 17.04 -19.95
C ALA A 48 -5.50 17.68 -21.06
N LYS A 49 -6.04 17.73 -22.28
CA LYS A 49 -5.33 18.26 -23.45
C LYS A 49 -5.25 19.78 -23.38
N ILE A 50 -6.12 20.41 -22.60
CA ILE A 50 -6.20 21.86 -22.53
C ILE A 50 -5.37 22.36 -21.34
N PRO A 51 -4.28 23.10 -21.57
CA PRO A 51 -3.56 23.78 -20.51
C PRO A 51 -4.42 24.95 -19.99
N TRP A 52 -5.09 24.74 -18.87
CA TRP A 52 -6.02 25.70 -18.26
C TRP A 52 -5.39 27.04 -17.90
N GLU A 53 -4.07 27.08 -17.71
CA GLU A 53 -3.30 28.32 -17.48
C GLU A 53 -3.45 29.30 -18.66
N TYR A 54 -3.24 28.84 -19.89
CA TYR A 54 -3.41 29.69 -21.08
C TYR A 54 -4.89 29.94 -21.39
N ALA A 55 -5.76 28.96 -21.15
CA ALA A 55 -7.19 29.11 -21.37
C ALA A 55 -7.78 30.26 -20.53
N SER A 56 -7.31 30.44 -19.28
CA SER A 56 -7.75 31.53 -18.40
C SER A 56 -7.49 32.92 -18.98
N ILE A 57 -6.35 33.10 -19.68
CA ILE A 57 -5.96 34.36 -20.32
C ILE A 57 -6.90 34.68 -21.48
N PHE A 58 -7.22 33.69 -22.33
CA PHE A 58 -8.16 33.86 -23.44
C PHE A 58 -9.58 34.17 -22.95
N ILE A 59 -10.04 33.53 -21.87
CA ILE A 59 -11.34 33.80 -21.25
C ILE A 59 -11.39 35.24 -20.72
N ALA A 60 -10.35 35.71 -20.02
CA ALA A 60 -10.27 37.08 -19.52
C ALA A 60 -10.31 38.12 -20.66
N PHE A 61 -9.59 37.84 -21.76
CA PHE A 61 -9.62 38.71 -22.96
C PHE A 61 -11.01 38.76 -23.60
N ALA A 62 -11.68 37.61 -23.73
CA ALA A 62 -13.03 37.54 -24.31
C ALA A 62 -14.07 38.28 -23.46
N ILE A 63 -13.98 38.19 -22.13
CA ILE A 63 -14.81 38.97 -21.19
C ILE A 63 -14.61 40.48 -21.41
N GLY A 64 -13.35 40.92 -21.51
CA GLY A 64 -13.01 42.31 -21.79
C GLY A 64 -13.61 42.81 -23.12
N LEU A 65 -13.53 42.00 -24.17
CA LEU A 65 -14.08 42.34 -25.49
C LEU A 65 -15.61 42.48 -25.45
N VAL A 66 -16.32 41.56 -24.77
CA VAL A 66 -17.78 41.64 -24.59
C VAL A 66 -18.18 42.92 -23.86
N LEU A 67 -17.46 43.28 -22.79
CA LEU A 67 -17.73 44.51 -22.04
C LEU A 67 -17.46 45.77 -22.88
N VAL A 68 -16.32 45.84 -23.59
CA VAL A 68 -15.97 46.97 -24.45
C VAL A 68 -16.98 47.12 -25.59
N ARG A 69 -17.34 46.03 -26.26
CA ARG A 69 -18.36 46.04 -27.33
C ARG A 69 -19.73 46.49 -26.80
N SER A 70 -20.13 45.98 -25.63
CA SER A 70 -21.40 46.36 -25.00
C SER A 70 -21.39 47.84 -24.59
N TRP A 71 -20.25 48.37 -24.15
CA TRP A 71 -20.05 49.77 -23.83
C TRP A 71 -20.12 50.69 -25.04
N LEU A 72 -19.46 50.32 -26.14
CA LEU A 72 -19.49 51.10 -27.38
C LEU A 72 -20.91 51.16 -27.98
N ASN A 73 -21.64 50.04 -27.95
CA ASN A 73 -23.00 49.95 -28.49
C ASN A 73 -24.07 50.56 -27.56
N GLY A 74 -23.79 50.69 -26.26
CA GLY A 74 -24.72 51.23 -25.26
C GLY A 74 -24.62 52.74 -25.04
N SER A 75 -24.04 53.49 -25.98
CA SER A 75 -23.76 54.91 -25.81
C SER A 75 -25.02 55.77 -25.84
N VAL A 76 -25.53 56.11 -24.66
CA VAL A 76 -26.66 57.06 -24.50
C VAL A 76 -26.18 58.49 -24.75
N SER A 77 -26.95 59.27 -25.51
CA SER A 77 -26.66 60.68 -25.78
C SER A 77 -26.97 61.57 -24.55
N THR A 78 -26.31 62.73 -24.44
CA THR A 78 -26.54 63.65 -23.30
C THR A 78 -27.95 64.24 -23.30
N ILE A 79 -28.53 64.49 -24.48
CA ILE A 79 -29.88 65.03 -24.63
C ILE A 79 -30.93 63.97 -24.24
N GLU A 80 -30.74 62.72 -24.69
CA GLU A 80 -31.63 61.60 -24.33
C GLU A 80 -31.61 61.30 -22.83
N ALA A 81 -30.43 61.39 -22.20
CA ALA A 81 -30.33 61.29 -20.74
C ALA A 81 -31.07 62.43 -20.03
N ALA A 82 -31.02 63.65 -20.59
CA ALA A 82 -31.73 64.80 -20.02
C ALA A 82 -33.26 64.66 -20.15
N THR A 83 -33.76 64.21 -21.32
CA THR A 83 -35.20 63.96 -21.53
C THR A 83 -35.71 62.85 -20.61
N GLU A 84 -34.94 61.78 -20.40
CA GLU A 84 -35.33 60.69 -19.52
C GLU A 84 -35.34 61.11 -18.04
N VAL A 85 -34.39 61.95 -17.63
CA VAL A 85 -34.37 62.55 -16.28
C VAL A 85 -35.58 63.47 -16.10
N ASP A 86 -35.89 64.29 -17.10
CA ASP A 86 -37.05 65.20 -17.06
C ASP A 86 -38.37 64.43 -16.95
N ALA A 87 -38.52 63.36 -17.74
CA ALA A 87 -39.70 62.51 -17.74
C ALA A 87 -39.89 61.80 -16.38
N ARG A 88 -38.83 61.22 -15.83
CA ARG A 88 -38.90 60.46 -14.57
C ARG A 88 -39.10 61.34 -13.33
N LEU A 89 -38.57 62.56 -13.34
CA LEU A 89 -38.68 63.48 -12.20
C LEU A 89 -39.79 64.52 -12.36
N GLY A 90 -40.53 64.49 -13.48
CA GLY A 90 -41.64 65.40 -13.76
C GLY A 90 -41.19 66.84 -13.97
N LEU A 91 -39.98 67.06 -14.48
CA LEU A 91 -39.35 68.37 -14.63
C LEU A 91 -39.87 69.15 -15.86
N ARG A 92 -40.80 68.57 -16.66
CA ARG A 92 -41.44 69.21 -17.83
C ARG A 92 -40.42 69.78 -18.83
N ASP A 93 -39.48 68.94 -19.25
CA ASP A 93 -38.46 69.24 -20.28
C ASP A 93 -37.51 70.42 -19.95
N ARG A 94 -37.39 70.80 -18.67
CA ARG A 94 -36.54 71.93 -18.26
C ARG A 94 -35.05 71.65 -18.45
N LEU A 95 -34.56 70.43 -18.14
CA LEU A 95 -33.15 70.11 -18.29
C LEU A 95 -32.77 69.88 -19.76
N SER A 96 -33.65 69.23 -20.52
CA SER A 96 -33.48 69.01 -21.96
C SER A 96 -33.51 70.34 -22.72
N SER A 97 -34.46 71.23 -22.43
CA SER A 97 -34.51 72.59 -23.01
C SER A 97 -33.29 73.42 -22.64
N ALA A 98 -32.84 73.38 -21.38
CA ALA A 98 -31.65 74.11 -20.94
C ALA A 98 -30.36 73.63 -21.63
N LEU A 99 -30.25 72.34 -21.96
CA LEU A 99 -29.13 71.78 -22.71
C LEU A 99 -29.21 72.12 -24.21
N SER A 100 -30.41 72.10 -24.81
CA SER A 100 -30.59 72.51 -26.20
C SER A 100 -30.33 74.00 -26.44
N SER A 101 -30.62 74.85 -25.46
CA SER A 101 -30.42 76.31 -25.53
C SER A 101 -29.00 76.78 -25.17
N GLU A 102 -28.05 75.88 -24.86
CA GLU A 102 -26.69 76.25 -24.41
C GLU A 102 -25.88 76.99 -25.48
N ASN A 103 -25.99 76.57 -26.74
CA ASN A 103 -25.19 77.10 -27.83
C ASN A 103 -25.80 78.35 -28.49
N GLU A 104 -26.99 78.78 -28.05
CA GLU A 104 -27.70 79.93 -28.61
C GLU A 104 -27.53 81.18 -27.73
N ALA A 105 -27.08 82.29 -28.34
CA ALA A 105 -26.90 83.55 -27.64
C ALA A 105 -28.22 84.35 -27.61
N GLY A 106 -28.86 84.42 -26.44
CA GLY A 106 -30.05 85.25 -26.23
C GLY A 106 -30.42 85.41 -24.75
N PRO A 107 -31.06 86.53 -24.36
CA PRO A 107 -31.52 86.76 -22.99
C PRO A 107 -32.57 85.72 -22.55
N TYR A 108 -33.36 85.20 -23.51
CA TYR A 108 -34.30 84.10 -23.29
C TYR A 108 -33.58 82.80 -22.90
N CYS A 109 -32.54 82.40 -23.63
CA CYS A 109 -31.78 81.18 -23.35
C CYS A 109 -31.15 81.21 -21.94
N LYS A 110 -30.68 82.39 -21.50
CA LYS A 110 -30.17 82.57 -20.14
C LYS A 110 -31.26 82.37 -19.08
N ALA A 111 -32.47 82.90 -19.30
CA ALA A 111 -33.59 82.71 -18.38
C ALA A 111 -34.03 81.25 -18.26
N VAL A 112 -34.02 80.50 -19.38
CA VAL A 112 -34.34 79.06 -19.40
C VAL A 112 -33.31 78.26 -18.59
N VAL A 113 -32.02 78.57 -18.75
CA VAL A 113 -30.94 77.91 -17.98
C VAL A 113 -31.03 78.24 -16.49
N ASP A 114 -31.30 79.49 -16.13
CA ASP A 114 -31.39 79.94 -14.73
C ASP A 114 -32.62 79.32 -14.03
N ASP A 115 -33.77 79.24 -14.70
CA ASP A 115 -34.98 78.55 -14.19
C ASP A 115 -34.72 77.05 -13.99
N ALA A 116 -34.07 76.38 -14.94
CA ALA A 116 -33.73 74.96 -14.82
C ALA A 116 -32.78 74.68 -13.64
N ILE A 117 -31.81 75.57 -13.36
CA ILE A 117 -30.90 75.44 -12.22
C ILE A 117 -31.66 75.64 -10.89
N ALA A 118 -32.46 76.70 -10.79
CA ALA A 118 -33.23 76.99 -9.58
C ALA A 118 -34.20 75.85 -9.25
N PHE A 119 -34.87 75.32 -10.27
CA PHE A 119 -35.80 74.20 -10.09
C PHE A 119 -35.08 72.91 -9.71
N ALA A 120 -33.96 72.58 -10.37
CA ALA A 120 -33.16 71.39 -10.06
C ALA A 120 -32.62 71.39 -8.62
N GLN A 121 -32.25 72.57 -8.10
CA GLN A 121 -31.81 72.73 -6.71
C GLN A 121 -32.99 72.61 -5.73
N SER A 122 -34.13 73.25 -6.02
CA SER A 122 -35.30 73.24 -5.13
C SER A 122 -35.86 71.83 -4.89
N GLN A 123 -35.85 70.96 -5.90
CA GLN A 123 -36.42 69.61 -5.82
C GLN A 123 -35.41 68.56 -5.32
N ASN A 124 -34.17 68.97 -5.01
CA ASN A 124 -33.02 68.11 -4.69
C ASN A 124 -32.86 66.99 -5.73
N VAL A 125 -32.90 67.35 -7.02
CA VAL A 125 -32.81 66.41 -8.15
C VAL A 125 -31.58 65.50 -8.02
N GLN A 126 -30.44 66.08 -7.62
CA GLN A 126 -29.16 65.37 -7.51
C GLN A 126 -29.20 64.15 -6.58
N SER A 127 -29.90 64.21 -5.43
CA SER A 127 -29.96 63.08 -4.50
C SER A 127 -30.93 61.98 -4.97
N LYS A 128 -31.94 62.35 -5.78
CA LYS A 128 -32.98 61.42 -6.30
C LYS A 128 -32.59 60.68 -7.58
N ILE A 129 -31.51 61.08 -8.26
CA ILE A 129 -30.99 60.37 -9.44
C ILE A 129 -30.69 58.91 -9.10
N ALA A 130 -30.13 58.66 -7.91
CA ALA A 130 -29.70 57.32 -7.54
C ALA A 130 -30.84 56.33 -7.35
N THR A 131 -31.98 56.81 -6.84
CA THR A 131 -33.18 56.01 -6.58
C THR A 131 -34.03 55.81 -7.83
N MET A 132 -34.05 56.79 -8.74
CA MET A 132 -34.86 56.72 -9.97
C MET A 132 -34.16 56.01 -11.14
N PHE A 133 -32.83 55.88 -11.07
CA PHE A 133 -32.03 55.06 -11.98
C PHE A 133 -31.29 53.97 -11.19
N PRO A 134 -32.02 52.94 -10.70
CA PRO A 134 -31.40 51.81 -10.04
C PRO A 134 -30.59 50.97 -11.05
N LEU A 135 -29.45 50.46 -10.61
CA LEU A 135 -28.71 49.43 -11.32
C LEU A 135 -29.46 48.11 -11.16
N ALA A 136 -30.27 47.76 -12.16
CA ALA A 136 -30.99 46.50 -12.19
C ALA A 136 -30.08 45.43 -12.79
N ILE A 137 -29.70 44.42 -11.99
CA ILE A 137 -29.03 43.22 -12.51
C ILE A 137 -30.10 42.40 -13.24
N PRO A 138 -29.97 42.15 -14.56
CA PRO A 138 -30.92 41.33 -15.29
C PRO A 138 -31.02 39.93 -14.69
N ARG A 139 -32.24 39.36 -14.61
CA ARG A 139 -32.45 37.98 -14.12
C ARG A 139 -31.67 36.93 -14.91
N ALA A 140 -31.33 37.23 -16.16
CA ALA A 140 -30.48 36.38 -17.00
C ALA A 140 -29.05 36.19 -16.46
N TYR A 141 -28.56 37.02 -15.53
CA TYR A 141 -27.30 36.71 -14.84
C TYR A 141 -27.39 35.46 -13.97
N ALA A 142 -28.59 35.08 -13.51
CA ALA A 142 -28.77 33.82 -12.79
C ALA A 142 -28.47 32.60 -13.67
N THR A 143 -28.78 32.66 -14.98
CA THR A 143 -28.46 31.55 -15.90
C THR A 143 -26.96 31.45 -16.15
N ILE A 144 -26.26 32.58 -16.23
CA ILE A 144 -24.78 32.63 -16.30
C ILE A 144 -24.17 31.96 -15.06
N CYS A 145 -24.62 32.35 -13.86
CA CYS A 145 -24.15 31.72 -12.61
C CYS A 145 -24.42 30.22 -12.59
N SER A 146 -25.60 29.77 -13.03
CA SER A 146 -25.95 28.35 -13.10
C SER A 146 -25.03 27.57 -14.04
N LEU A 147 -24.68 28.12 -15.20
CA LEU A 147 -23.78 27.47 -16.16
C LEU A 147 -22.35 27.38 -15.63
N LEU A 148 -21.87 28.42 -14.95
CA LEU A 148 -20.55 28.42 -14.32
C LEU A 148 -20.46 27.41 -13.17
N VAL A 149 -21.51 27.31 -12.34
CA VAL A 149 -21.58 26.28 -11.29
C VAL A 149 -21.57 24.88 -11.91
N LEU A 150 -22.32 24.64 -12.99
CA LEU A 150 -22.34 23.34 -13.67
C LEU A 150 -20.96 22.99 -14.25
N SER A 151 -20.29 23.95 -14.89
CA SER A 151 -18.92 23.77 -15.40
C SER A 151 -17.93 23.48 -14.27
N SER A 152 -18.06 24.13 -13.11
CA SER A 152 -17.23 23.85 -11.93
C SER A 152 -17.48 22.44 -11.35
N VAL A 153 -18.72 21.95 -11.38
CA VAL A 153 -19.04 20.57 -10.95
C VAL A 153 -18.39 19.56 -11.89
N VAL A 154 -18.43 19.80 -13.21
CA VAL A 154 -17.77 18.95 -14.21
C VAL A 154 -16.25 18.92 -14.01
N LEU A 155 -15.64 20.06 -13.66
CA LEU A 155 -14.20 20.11 -13.34
C LEU A 155 -13.83 19.37 -12.05
N PHE A 156 -14.76 19.29 -11.09
CA PHE A 156 -14.58 18.55 -9.84
C PHE A 156 -14.79 17.03 -10.00
N MET A 157 -15.50 16.62 -11.06
CA MET A 157 -15.64 15.22 -11.41
C MET A 157 -14.37 14.68 -12.07
N GLY A 158 -14.07 13.39 -11.84
CA GLY A 158 -12.99 12.67 -12.51
C GLY A 158 -13.19 12.60 -14.03
N GLN A 159 -12.14 12.21 -14.77
CA GLN A 159 -12.22 12.06 -16.22
C GLN A 159 -13.25 10.99 -16.60
N TRP A 160 -14.05 11.30 -17.61
CA TRP A 160 -15.05 10.39 -18.17
C TRP A 160 -14.42 9.70 -19.36
N ASP A 161 -13.80 8.55 -19.12
CA ASP A 161 -13.12 7.77 -20.16
C ASP A 161 -14.13 7.07 -21.09
N LEU A 162 -14.84 7.86 -21.91
CA LEU A 162 -15.91 7.41 -22.79
C LEU A 162 -15.44 7.19 -24.24
N LEU A 163 -14.23 7.62 -24.58
CA LEU A 163 -13.65 7.54 -25.94
C LEU A 163 -12.35 6.72 -26.01
N SER A 164 -12.03 5.91 -24.99
CA SER A 164 -10.88 5.00 -25.03
C SER A 164 -11.13 3.79 -25.93
N GLY A 165 -10.50 3.81 -27.11
CA GLY A 165 -10.09 2.58 -27.77
C GLY A 165 -8.95 1.93 -26.96
N THR A 166 -9.10 0.65 -26.65
CA THR A 166 -8.36 -0.19 -25.69
C THR A 166 -6.84 -0.35 -25.92
N THR A 167 -6.16 0.53 -26.66
CA THR A 167 -4.77 0.27 -27.11
C THR A 167 -3.72 1.30 -26.70
N ALA A 168 -4.08 2.52 -26.27
CA ALA A 168 -3.09 3.56 -25.95
C ALA A 168 -2.69 3.64 -24.46
N ASN A 169 -3.52 3.13 -23.53
CA ASN A 169 -3.19 3.10 -22.09
C ASN A 169 -2.20 1.97 -21.74
N SER A 170 -2.12 0.91 -22.54
CA SER A 170 -1.25 -0.22 -22.25
C SER A 170 0.24 0.15 -22.28
N GLN A 171 0.69 1.02 -23.18
CA GLN A 171 2.12 1.32 -23.32
C GLN A 171 2.68 2.21 -22.20
N ASN A 172 1.95 3.24 -21.76
CA ASN A 172 2.42 4.12 -20.67
C ASN A 172 2.33 3.44 -19.29
N GLU A 173 1.34 2.58 -19.05
CA GLU A 173 1.30 1.74 -17.84
C GLU A 173 2.39 0.66 -17.88
N GLN A 174 2.66 0.04 -19.04
CA GLN A 174 3.74 -0.95 -19.18
C GLN A 174 5.12 -0.35 -18.87
N LEU A 175 5.43 0.85 -19.38
CA LEU A 175 6.71 1.53 -19.13
C LEU A 175 6.94 1.84 -17.65
N ALA A 176 5.94 2.41 -16.97
CA ALA A 176 6.03 2.68 -15.53
C ALA A 176 6.18 1.40 -14.69
N THR A 177 5.58 0.30 -15.15
CA THR A 177 5.69 -0.98 -14.45
C THR A 177 7.02 -1.67 -14.72
N ASN A 178 7.59 -1.54 -15.92
CA ASN A 178 8.91 -2.06 -16.25
C ASN A 178 10.00 -1.35 -15.45
N GLU A 179 9.92 -0.02 -15.30
CA GLU A 179 10.83 0.77 -14.46
C GLU A 179 10.80 0.33 -12.98
N SER A 180 9.60 0.04 -12.44
CA SER A 180 9.45 -0.46 -11.07
C SER A 180 10.04 -1.87 -10.85
N ILE A 181 10.00 -2.71 -11.90
CA ILE A 181 10.57 -4.06 -11.88
C ILE A 181 12.10 -3.97 -11.96
N GLU A 182 12.62 -3.12 -12.85
CA GLU A 182 14.05 -2.87 -13.01
C GLU A 182 14.68 -2.37 -11.71
N SER A 183 14.08 -1.35 -11.09
CA SER A 183 14.55 -0.84 -9.80
C SER A 183 14.54 -1.90 -8.70
N SER A 184 13.53 -2.78 -8.67
CA SER A 184 13.45 -3.85 -7.68
C SER A 184 14.49 -4.96 -7.93
N ILE A 185 14.87 -5.22 -9.19
CA ILE A 185 15.96 -6.15 -9.55
C ILE A 185 17.31 -5.51 -9.20
N GLU A 186 17.51 -4.23 -9.52
CA GLU A 186 18.75 -3.50 -9.26
C GLU A 186 19.06 -3.46 -7.76
N LEU A 187 18.06 -3.19 -6.91
CA LEU A 187 18.22 -3.22 -5.45
C LEU A 187 18.66 -4.58 -4.91
N VAL A 188 18.15 -5.68 -5.50
CA VAL A 188 18.54 -7.04 -5.10
C VAL A 188 19.96 -7.36 -5.60
N LEU A 189 20.31 -6.93 -6.81
CA LEU A 189 21.65 -7.12 -7.36
C LEU A 189 22.71 -6.32 -6.61
N GLU A 190 22.41 -5.07 -6.23
CA GLU A 190 23.33 -4.21 -5.47
C GLU A 190 23.67 -4.84 -4.11
N GLU A 191 22.65 -5.25 -3.34
CA GLU A 191 22.83 -5.89 -2.02
C GLU A 191 23.59 -7.23 -2.12
N LEU A 192 23.39 -8.00 -3.20
CA LEU A 192 24.03 -9.31 -3.39
C LEU A 192 25.44 -9.21 -3.99
N GLN A 193 25.71 -8.24 -4.86
CA GLN A 193 27.03 -8.03 -5.47
C GLN A 193 28.01 -7.30 -4.56
N GLU A 194 27.53 -6.50 -3.61
CA GLU A 194 28.40 -5.87 -2.60
C GLU A 194 29.13 -6.93 -1.72
N ASN A 195 28.58 -8.14 -1.62
CA ASN A 195 29.07 -9.20 -0.76
C ASN A 195 29.78 -10.30 -1.57
N GLU A 196 31.11 -10.24 -1.68
CA GLU A 196 31.96 -11.19 -2.43
C GLU A 196 31.72 -12.67 -2.06
N LEU A 197 31.42 -12.95 -0.79
CA LEU A 197 31.11 -14.32 -0.31
C LEU A 197 29.75 -14.84 -0.79
N LEU A 198 28.76 -13.96 -0.97
CA LEU A 198 27.43 -14.33 -1.43
C LEU A 198 27.38 -14.42 -2.96
N SER A 199 28.05 -13.50 -3.66
CA SER A 199 28.12 -13.49 -5.13
C SER A 199 28.70 -14.77 -5.71
N ASP A 200 29.72 -15.35 -5.08
CA ASP A 200 30.32 -16.62 -5.52
C ASP A 200 29.35 -17.80 -5.34
N SER A 201 28.58 -17.80 -4.25
CA SER A 201 27.65 -18.89 -3.91
C SER A 201 26.33 -18.85 -4.68
N LEU A 202 25.97 -17.67 -5.20
CA LEU A 202 24.72 -17.37 -5.91
C LEU A 202 24.96 -16.97 -7.37
N GLN A 203 26.15 -17.25 -7.91
CA GLN A 203 26.58 -16.72 -9.20
C GLN A 203 25.61 -17.09 -10.34
N GLU A 204 25.16 -18.34 -10.38
CA GLU A 204 24.23 -18.83 -11.41
C GLU A 204 22.87 -18.12 -11.33
N GLU A 205 22.35 -17.92 -10.12
CA GLU A 205 21.08 -17.25 -9.88
C GLU A 205 21.16 -15.73 -10.11
N LEU A 206 22.30 -15.09 -9.80
CA LEU A 206 22.56 -13.67 -10.11
C LEU A 206 22.73 -13.44 -11.62
N GLU A 207 23.40 -14.34 -12.34
CA GLU A 207 23.52 -14.29 -13.79
C GLU A 207 22.15 -14.46 -14.46
N ALA A 208 21.30 -15.36 -13.95
CA ALA A 208 19.92 -15.52 -14.42
C ALA A 208 19.05 -14.29 -14.13
N LEU A 209 19.21 -13.67 -12.94
CA LEU A 209 18.48 -12.47 -12.56
C LEU A 209 18.89 -11.26 -13.41
N SER A 210 20.19 -11.04 -13.62
CA SER A 210 20.73 -9.95 -14.45
C SER A 210 20.50 -10.13 -15.94
N ALA A 211 20.37 -11.36 -16.44
CA ALA A 211 20.00 -11.65 -17.83
C ALA A 211 18.50 -11.40 -18.14
N THR A 212 17.71 -10.99 -17.15
CA THR A 212 16.29 -10.64 -17.34
C THR A 212 16.19 -9.34 -18.14
N ASP A 213 15.97 -9.44 -19.46
CA ASP A 213 15.86 -8.28 -20.35
C ASP A 213 14.53 -7.53 -20.14
N VAL A 214 14.60 -6.38 -19.47
CA VAL A 214 13.48 -5.47 -19.18
C VAL A 214 13.01 -4.70 -20.43
N HIS A 215 13.81 -4.69 -21.51
CA HIS A 215 13.53 -3.99 -22.77
C HIS A 215 13.10 -4.91 -23.91
N ALA A 216 12.95 -6.20 -23.65
CA ALA A 216 12.36 -7.11 -24.62
C ALA A 216 10.91 -6.69 -24.94
N ASP A 217 10.49 -6.85 -26.21
CA ASP A 217 9.14 -6.55 -26.73
C ASP A 217 8.08 -7.56 -26.19
N GLN A 218 8.16 -7.87 -24.91
CA GLN A 218 7.35 -8.82 -24.16
C GLN A 218 6.32 -8.11 -23.30
N ASP A 219 5.22 -8.82 -23.02
CA ASP A 219 4.18 -8.34 -22.10
C ASP A 219 4.76 -8.06 -20.70
N ALA A 220 4.43 -6.92 -20.10
CA ALA A 220 4.93 -6.56 -18.76
C ALA A 220 4.56 -7.58 -17.66
N GLU A 221 3.58 -8.45 -17.90
CA GLU A 221 3.23 -9.56 -17.00
C GLU A 221 4.23 -10.73 -17.11
N SER A 222 4.74 -11.06 -18.31
CA SER A 222 5.74 -12.10 -18.47
C SER A 222 7.10 -11.68 -17.90
N LEU A 223 7.43 -10.39 -18.02
CA LEU A 223 8.61 -9.81 -17.38
C LEU A 223 8.50 -9.90 -15.85
N ARG A 224 7.40 -9.44 -15.25
CA ARG A 224 7.14 -9.59 -13.80
C ARG A 224 7.27 -11.04 -13.34
N ARG A 225 6.66 -11.97 -14.08
CA ARG A 225 6.69 -13.39 -13.72
C ARG A 225 8.10 -13.96 -13.76
N THR A 226 8.91 -13.55 -14.74
CA THR A 226 10.31 -13.99 -14.88
C THR A 226 11.17 -13.40 -13.75
N ALA A 227 11.02 -12.10 -13.48
CA ALA A 227 11.70 -11.43 -12.37
C ALA A 227 11.33 -12.04 -11.01
N LEU A 228 10.03 -12.25 -10.75
CA LEU A 228 9.57 -12.90 -9.53
C LEU A 228 10.11 -14.33 -9.39
N LYS A 229 10.15 -15.09 -10.49
CA LYS A 229 10.73 -16.44 -10.48
C LYS A 229 12.20 -16.39 -10.10
N ASN A 230 12.99 -15.54 -10.74
CA ASN A 230 14.43 -15.43 -10.49
C ASN A 230 14.71 -14.94 -9.05
N ILE A 231 13.95 -13.96 -8.55
CA ILE A 231 14.03 -13.51 -7.15
C ILE A 231 13.65 -14.65 -6.18
N THR A 232 12.65 -15.46 -6.52
CA THR A 232 12.26 -16.62 -5.71
C THR A 232 13.33 -17.71 -5.72
N ASP A 233 13.99 -17.94 -6.86
CA ASP A 233 15.08 -18.91 -6.98
C ASP A 233 16.30 -18.45 -6.13
N VAL A 234 16.65 -17.15 -6.18
CA VAL A 234 17.66 -16.55 -5.29
C VAL A 234 17.25 -16.69 -3.81
N GLN A 235 16.01 -16.37 -3.47
CA GLN A 235 15.51 -16.50 -2.10
C GLN A 235 15.59 -17.95 -1.61
N LYS A 236 15.20 -18.92 -2.44
CA LYS A 236 15.28 -20.34 -2.10
C LYS A 236 16.73 -20.77 -1.86
N ARG A 237 17.66 -20.26 -2.67
CA ARG A 237 19.08 -20.57 -2.51
C ARG A 237 19.67 -19.94 -1.24
N LEU A 238 19.29 -18.71 -0.92
CA LEU A 238 19.61 -18.05 0.35
C LEU A 238 19.03 -18.81 1.55
N ASP A 239 17.79 -19.27 1.46
CA ASP A 239 17.15 -20.10 2.50
C ASP A 239 17.89 -21.44 2.66
N GLU A 240 18.37 -22.04 1.57
CA GLU A 240 19.15 -23.28 1.62
C GLU A 240 20.52 -23.06 2.29
N LEU A 241 21.17 -21.92 2.04
CA LEU A 241 22.41 -21.52 2.71
C LEU A 241 22.21 -21.14 4.18
N LEU A 242 21.06 -20.53 4.53
CA LEU A 242 20.73 -20.19 5.91
C LEU A 242 20.32 -21.40 6.74
N ASN A 243 19.85 -22.47 6.10
CA ASN A 243 19.50 -23.74 6.74
C ASN A 243 20.57 -24.83 6.55
N ASP A 244 21.75 -24.47 6.03
CA ASP A 244 22.88 -25.39 5.93
C ASP A 244 23.40 -25.77 7.32
N GLU A 245 24.02 -26.96 7.41
CA GLU A 245 24.74 -27.47 8.58
C GLU A 245 25.59 -26.41 9.30
N SER A 246 26.34 -25.58 8.57
CA SER A 246 27.23 -24.55 9.14
C SER A 246 26.48 -23.37 9.76
N ALA A 247 25.38 -22.94 9.14
CA ALA A 247 24.53 -21.87 9.65
C ALA A 247 23.76 -22.32 10.89
N LEU A 248 23.22 -23.55 10.87
CA LEU A 248 22.58 -24.17 12.03
C LEU A 248 23.58 -24.36 13.18
N ALA A 249 24.80 -24.80 12.88
CA ALA A 249 25.86 -24.94 13.89
C ALA A 249 26.18 -23.60 14.57
N PHE A 250 26.20 -22.52 13.79
CA PHE A 250 26.41 -21.18 14.31
C PHE A 250 25.27 -20.72 15.22
N GLU A 251 24.00 -20.95 14.85
CA GLU A 251 22.85 -20.60 15.69
C GLU A 251 22.86 -21.37 17.02
N GLU A 252 23.16 -22.68 16.98
CA GLU A 252 23.33 -23.50 18.18
C GLU A 252 24.47 -23.01 19.07
N MET A 253 25.60 -22.64 18.46
CA MET A 253 26.72 -22.05 19.18
C MET A 253 26.30 -20.75 19.87
N GLN A 254 25.57 -19.88 19.17
CA GLN A 254 25.07 -18.62 19.74
C GLN A 254 24.13 -18.86 20.93
N GLN A 255 23.22 -19.83 20.83
CA GLN A 255 22.33 -20.21 21.92
C GLN A 255 23.11 -20.72 23.14
N ARG A 256 24.11 -21.58 22.93
CA ARG A 256 24.99 -22.06 24.01
C ARG A 256 25.76 -20.92 24.66
N MET A 257 26.31 -19.99 23.89
CA MET A 257 27.02 -18.84 24.46
C MET A 257 26.09 -17.95 25.28
N ASN A 258 24.84 -17.74 24.85
CA ASN A 258 23.85 -16.99 25.63
C ASN A 258 23.60 -17.60 27.03
N ALA A 259 23.74 -18.92 27.15
CA ALA A 259 23.57 -19.66 28.40
C ALA A 259 24.78 -19.55 29.36
N LEU A 260 25.93 -18.99 28.94
CA LEU A 260 27.08 -18.78 29.82
C LEU A 260 26.73 -17.93 31.04
N LYS A 261 27.25 -18.28 32.22
CA LYS A 261 27.10 -17.49 33.45
C LYS A 261 28.24 -16.49 33.54
N ILE A 262 27.89 -15.23 33.78
CA ILE A 262 28.86 -14.15 33.95
C ILE A 262 29.63 -14.37 35.27
N PRO A 263 30.96 -14.52 35.25
CA PRO A 263 31.74 -14.74 36.45
C PRO A 263 31.74 -13.49 37.37
N SER A 264 31.88 -13.71 38.67
CA SER A 264 31.90 -12.64 39.68
C SER A 264 33.18 -11.79 39.63
N GLN A 265 34.26 -12.28 39.03
CA GLN A 265 35.50 -11.54 38.84
C GLN A 265 35.42 -10.52 37.69
N ALA A 266 35.79 -9.27 37.99
CA ALA A 266 35.71 -8.14 37.06
C ALA A 266 36.56 -8.29 35.78
N SER A 267 37.67 -9.05 35.80
CA SER A 267 38.58 -9.22 34.65
C SER A 267 37.99 -10.06 33.52
N MET A 268 37.19 -11.09 33.83
CA MET A 268 36.60 -12.00 32.84
C MET A 268 35.18 -11.61 32.40
N GLN A 269 34.49 -10.78 33.20
CA GLN A 269 33.17 -10.24 32.84
C GLN A 269 33.08 -9.67 31.42
N PRO A 270 34.01 -8.80 30.96
CA PRO A 270 33.90 -8.23 29.62
C PRO A 270 34.10 -9.25 28.49
N LEU A 271 34.84 -10.34 28.73
CA LEU A 271 35.01 -11.43 27.77
C LEU A 271 33.74 -12.27 27.68
N VAL A 272 33.23 -12.75 28.83
CA VAL A 272 32.01 -13.57 28.87
C VAL A 272 30.79 -12.78 28.38
N ALA A 273 30.71 -11.49 28.69
CA ALA A 273 29.68 -10.62 28.14
C ALA A 273 29.74 -10.52 26.62
N ASP A 274 30.93 -10.44 26.02
CA ASP A 274 31.07 -10.40 24.57
C ASP A 274 30.71 -11.74 23.92
N LEU A 275 31.11 -12.86 24.51
CA LEU A 275 30.74 -14.20 24.06
C LEU A 275 29.21 -14.37 24.06
N LYS A 276 28.56 -14.02 25.18
CA LYS A 276 27.09 -14.01 25.29
C LYS A 276 26.46 -13.14 24.21
N ASN A 277 26.93 -11.91 24.05
CA ASN A 277 26.37 -10.96 23.08
C ASN A 277 26.85 -11.20 21.63
N SER A 278 27.50 -12.33 21.35
CA SER A 278 28.03 -12.70 20.03
C SER A 278 28.98 -11.67 19.42
N LYS A 279 29.72 -10.94 20.25
CA LYS A 279 30.76 -9.97 19.84
C LYS A 279 32.12 -10.69 19.77
N PHE A 280 32.26 -11.59 18.81
CA PHE A 280 33.40 -12.51 18.74
C PHE A 280 34.74 -11.81 18.45
N ASP A 281 34.75 -10.72 17.68
CA ASP A 281 35.91 -9.84 17.50
C ASP A 281 36.47 -9.31 18.83
N ASP A 282 35.59 -8.72 19.63
CA ASP A 282 35.95 -8.09 20.89
C ASP A 282 36.33 -9.15 21.91
N ALA A 283 35.63 -10.30 21.90
CA ALA A 283 35.98 -11.47 22.69
C ALA A 283 37.38 -12.00 22.34
N LYS A 284 37.73 -12.09 21.05
CA LYS A 284 39.07 -12.54 20.59
C LYS A 284 40.16 -11.62 21.13
N LYS A 285 40.03 -10.30 20.93
CA LYS A 285 41.00 -9.30 21.42
C LYS A 285 41.16 -9.34 22.94
N LYS A 286 40.03 -9.45 23.66
CA LYS A 286 40.04 -9.56 25.14
C LYS A 286 40.73 -10.85 25.57
N PHE A 287 40.44 -11.97 24.92
CA PHE A 287 41.08 -13.25 25.21
C PHE A 287 42.60 -13.19 24.97
N GLU A 288 43.05 -12.66 23.82
CA GLU A 288 44.47 -12.45 23.52
C GLU A 288 45.15 -11.56 24.57
N SER A 289 44.50 -10.46 24.98
CA SER A 289 45.04 -9.57 26.03
C SER A 289 45.15 -10.26 27.39
N LEU A 290 44.22 -11.17 27.72
CA LEU A 290 44.26 -11.94 28.96
C LEU A 290 45.36 -13.01 28.92
N GLN A 291 45.57 -13.62 27.75
CA GLN A 291 46.65 -14.56 27.52
C GLN A 291 48.02 -13.88 27.62
N GLU A 292 48.18 -12.67 27.06
CA GLU A 292 49.38 -11.84 27.23
C GLU A 292 49.62 -11.48 28.70
N GLN A 293 48.57 -11.07 29.41
CA GLN A 293 48.63 -10.77 30.84
C GLN A 293 49.10 -11.98 31.66
N LEU A 294 48.57 -13.18 31.39
CA LEU A 294 49.01 -14.42 32.04
C LEU A 294 50.48 -14.75 31.79
N ASN A 295 50.96 -14.47 30.59
CA ASN A 295 52.34 -14.72 30.19
C ASN A 295 53.31 -13.62 30.66
N SER A 296 52.80 -12.42 30.96
CA SER A 296 53.61 -11.31 31.47
C SER A 296 54.09 -11.54 32.92
N GLU A 297 55.30 -11.10 33.24
CA GLU A 297 55.83 -11.14 34.61
C GLU A 297 55.28 -10.01 35.51
N GLU A 298 54.47 -9.10 34.97
CA GLU A 298 54.02 -7.87 35.65
C GLU A 298 52.85 -8.07 36.63
N LEU A 299 52.11 -9.17 36.54
CA LEU A 299 51.00 -9.46 37.44
C LEU A 299 51.48 -10.12 38.74
N SER A 300 50.95 -9.63 39.87
CA SER A 300 51.09 -10.29 41.18
C SER A 300 50.55 -11.72 41.13
N GLU A 301 51.26 -12.67 41.74
CA GLU A 301 50.91 -14.11 41.76
C GLU A 301 49.44 -14.37 42.15
N GLU A 302 48.88 -13.61 43.10
CA GLU A 302 47.46 -13.72 43.50
C GLU A 302 46.47 -13.43 42.36
N LYS A 303 46.78 -12.44 41.50
CA LYS A 303 45.92 -12.07 40.36
C LYS A 303 46.04 -13.07 39.22
N LYS A 304 47.23 -13.65 39.02
CA LYS A 304 47.43 -14.73 38.05
C LYS A 304 46.61 -15.95 38.45
N GLU A 305 46.66 -16.35 39.72
CA GLU A 305 45.92 -17.51 40.21
C GLU A 305 44.39 -17.30 40.10
N GLN A 306 43.92 -16.11 40.47
CA GLN A 306 42.50 -15.73 40.29
C GLN A 306 42.04 -15.82 38.83
N LEU A 307 42.87 -15.34 37.90
CA LEU A 307 42.56 -15.37 36.47
C LEU A 307 42.57 -16.81 35.92
N LYS A 308 43.53 -17.65 36.32
CA LYS A 308 43.55 -19.07 35.98
C LYS A 308 42.29 -19.79 36.45
N GLN A 309 41.88 -19.58 37.70
CA GLN A 309 40.67 -20.17 38.25
C GLN A 309 39.42 -19.76 37.45
N SER A 310 39.33 -18.49 37.05
CA SER A 310 38.21 -18.01 36.24
C SER A 310 38.20 -18.56 34.81
N LEU A 311 39.37 -18.82 34.21
CA LEU A 311 39.49 -19.51 32.93
C LEU A 311 39.13 -20.99 33.04
N GLU A 312 39.49 -21.66 34.14
CA GLU A 312 39.06 -23.03 34.42
C GLU A 312 37.54 -23.12 34.62
N ASP A 313 36.93 -22.15 35.29
CA ASP A 313 35.48 -22.11 35.48
C ASP A 313 34.75 -21.80 34.15
N LEU A 314 35.31 -20.95 33.30
CA LEU A 314 34.81 -20.75 31.94
C LEU A 314 34.96 -22.03 31.10
N ALA A 315 36.10 -22.72 31.21
CA ALA A 315 36.36 -23.99 30.53
C ALA A 315 35.33 -25.06 30.92
N LYS A 316 35.02 -25.18 32.22
CA LYS A 316 33.98 -26.08 32.72
C LYS A 316 32.61 -25.73 32.18
N GLN A 317 32.23 -24.45 32.16
CA GLN A 317 30.96 -24.02 31.59
C GLN A 317 30.86 -24.31 30.09
N LEU A 318 31.92 -24.07 29.33
CA LEU A 318 31.98 -24.41 27.90
C LEU A 318 31.89 -25.92 27.67
N GLN A 319 32.50 -26.73 28.55
CA GLN A 319 32.39 -28.18 28.51
C GLN A 319 30.98 -28.67 28.86
N GLU A 320 30.35 -28.11 29.90
CA GLU A 320 28.94 -28.40 30.23
C GLU A 320 28.00 -28.02 29.07
N LEU A 321 28.23 -26.87 28.44
CA LEU A 321 27.46 -26.45 27.26
C LEU A 321 27.72 -27.32 26.04
N SER A 322 28.92 -27.91 25.91
CA SER A 322 29.22 -28.86 24.83
C SER A 322 28.37 -30.14 24.92
N GLU A 323 27.94 -30.51 26.12
CA GLU A 323 27.07 -31.66 26.40
C GLU A 323 25.58 -31.31 26.34
N SER A 324 25.23 -30.01 26.33
CA SER A 324 23.83 -29.57 26.25
C SER A 324 23.26 -29.78 24.84
N ASN A 325 22.21 -30.61 24.75
CA ASN A 325 21.52 -30.95 23.49
C ASN A 325 20.04 -30.56 23.48
N GLU A 326 19.70 -29.45 24.13
CA GLU A 326 18.31 -29.01 24.34
C GLU A 326 17.56 -28.73 23.03
N ALA A 327 18.20 -28.07 22.06
CA ALA A 327 17.59 -27.80 20.76
C ALA A 327 17.33 -29.09 19.96
N LEU A 328 18.29 -30.01 19.93
CA LEU A 328 18.13 -31.33 19.32
C LEU A 328 17.04 -32.15 20.02
N ALA A 329 16.99 -32.15 21.36
CA ALA A 329 15.97 -32.84 22.15
C ALA A 329 14.57 -32.30 21.84
N SER A 330 14.42 -30.97 21.74
CA SER A 330 13.19 -30.31 21.34
C SER A 330 12.77 -30.69 19.91
N ALA A 331 13.69 -30.65 18.95
CA ALA A 331 13.42 -31.00 17.56
C ALA A 331 13.04 -32.49 17.40
N LEU A 332 13.75 -33.39 18.09
CA LEU A 332 13.42 -34.82 18.13
C LEU A 332 12.02 -35.04 18.73
N SER A 333 11.68 -34.37 19.83
CA SER A 333 10.35 -34.45 20.44
C SER A 333 9.25 -33.89 19.54
N ALA A 334 9.51 -32.78 18.84
CA ALA A 334 8.58 -32.19 17.88
C ALA A 334 8.33 -33.11 16.68
N ALA A 335 9.35 -33.89 16.30
CA ALA A 335 9.26 -34.93 15.29
C ALA A 335 8.64 -36.25 15.80
N GLY A 336 8.12 -36.27 17.04
CA GLY A 336 7.48 -37.45 17.64
C GLY A 336 8.46 -38.52 18.14
N MET A 337 9.76 -38.23 18.17
CA MET A 337 10.80 -39.12 18.70
C MET A 337 11.08 -38.85 20.18
N ASN A 338 11.81 -39.77 20.81
CA ASN A 338 12.18 -39.63 22.21
C ASN A 338 13.28 -38.57 22.39
N ALA A 339 13.01 -37.53 23.19
CA ALA A 339 13.96 -36.45 23.50
C ALA A 339 15.30 -36.94 24.05
N ASN A 340 15.31 -38.05 24.81
CA ASN A 340 16.53 -38.64 25.38
C ASN A 340 17.49 -39.21 24.33
N LEU A 341 17.05 -39.34 23.07
CA LEU A 341 17.96 -39.69 21.98
C LEU A 341 19.01 -38.59 21.76
N ALA A 342 18.71 -37.34 22.11
CA ALA A 342 19.66 -36.23 22.01
C ALA A 342 20.91 -36.44 22.87
N ASP A 343 20.84 -37.23 23.95
CA ASP A 343 22.00 -37.54 24.80
C ASP A 343 22.99 -38.50 24.12
N ASN A 344 22.60 -39.16 23.02
CA ASN A 344 23.43 -40.10 22.30
C ASN A 344 23.33 -39.89 20.79
N MET A 345 24.31 -39.18 20.23
CA MET A 345 24.34 -38.79 18.81
C MET A 345 24.24 -40.00 17.86
N ASP A 346 24.94 -41.10 18.14
CA ASP A 346 24.88 -42.32 17.31
C ASP A 346 23.51 -43.01 17.36
N ALA A 347 22.86 -42.97 18.53
CA ALA A 347 21.52 -43.50 18.70
C ALA A 347 20.47 -42.62 18.02
N ALA A 348 20.61 -41.29 18.11
CA ALA A 348 19.77 -40.33 17.41
C ALA A 348 19.88 -40.49 15.89
N LEU A 349 21.10 -40.59 15.35
CA LEU A 349 21.33 -40.79 13.92
C LEU A 349 20.63 -42.07 13.42
N LYS A 350 20.83 -43.19 14.12
CA LYS A 350 20.17 -44.46 13.78
C LYS A 350 18.65 -44.38 13.93
N ALA A 351 18.15 -43.67 14.92
CA ALA A 351 16.71 -43.49 15.12
C ALA A 351 16.09 -42.66 13.99
N ILE A 352 16.76 -41.58 13.58
CA ILE A 352 16.31 -40.72 12.47
C ILE A 352 16.33 -41.51 11.15
N GLU A 353 17.43 -42.20 10.83
CA GLU A 353 17.56 -42.98 9.58
C GLU A 353 16.54 -44.11 9.47
N ASN A 354 16.30 -44.85 10.57
CA ASN A 354 15.40 -46.00 10.58
C ASN A 354 13.94 -45.65 10.88
N SER A 355 13.63 -44.37 11.12
CA SER A 355 12.26 -43.93 11.35
C SER A 355 11.42 -44.14 10.09
N LYS A 356 10.27 -44.80 10.26
CA LYS A 356 9.27 -44.97 9.19
C LYS A 356 8.19 -43.88 9.21
N GLU A 357 8.14 -43.12 10.30
CA GLU A 357 7.12 -42.10 10.55
C GLU A 357 7.53 -40.72 10.04
N LEU A 358 8.83 -40.49 9.78
CA LEU A 358 9.34 -39.22 9.26
C LEU A 358 9.34 -39.21 7.74
N THR A 359 9.01 -38.05 7.15
CA THR A 359 9.23 -37.81 5.72
C THR A 359 10.73 -37.68 5.43
N GLU A 360 11.13 -37.91 4.18
CA GLU A 360 12.55 -37.80 3.77
C GLU A 360 13.10 -36.38 3.98
N GLU A 361 12.27 -35.35 3.82
CA GLU A 361 12.63 -33.95 4.13
C GLU A 361 12.87 -33.74 5.63
N GLN A 362 11.99 -34.29 6.49
CA GLN A 362 12.14 -34.20 7.94
C GLN A 362 13.39 -34.95 8.42
N LYS A 363 13.68 -36.12 7.84
CA LYS A 363 14.92 -36.86 8.14
C LYS A 363 16.15 -36.04 7.78
N LYS A 364 16.17 -35.44 6.59
CA LYS A 364 17.29 -34.61 6.14
C LYS A 364 17.53 -33.44 7.10
N GLN A 365 16.49 -32.69 7.45
CA GLN A 365 16.58 -31.57 8.39
C GLN A 365 17.07 -31.99 9.78
N LEU A 366 16.59 -33.12 10.30
CA LEU A 366 17.02 -33.62 11.60
C LEU A 366 18.46 -34.13 11.59
N LEU A 367 18.90 -34.73 10.48
CA LEU A 367 20.31 -35.12 10.29
C LEU A 367 21.23 -33.90 10.19
N GLU A 368 20.81 -32.86 9.47
CA GLU A 368 21.55 -31.59 9.39
C GLU A 368 21.63 -30.92 10.76
N LEU A 369 20.54 -30.87 11.51
CA LEU A 369 20.53 -30.35 12.89
C LEU A 369 21.42 -31.19 13.83
N LEU A 370 21.42 -32.51 13.70
CA LEU A 370 22.28 -33.39 14.49
C LEU A 370 23.77 -33.14 14.22
N LYS A 371 24.15 -32.95 12.95
CA LYS A 371 25.53 -32.59 12.58
C LYS A 371 25.90 -31.19 13.03
N ALA A 372 24.99 -30.23 12.89
CA ALA A 372 25.13 -28.88 13.42
C ALA A 372 25.36 -28.89 14.95
N GLN A 373 24.63 -29.76 15.66
CA GLN A 373 24.81 -29.95 17.09
C GLN A 373 26.20 -30.52 17.42
N GLN A 374 26.65 -31.51 16.64
CA GLN A 374 27.98 -32.09 16.82
C GLN A 374 29.09 -31.06 16.60
N THR A 375 29.02 -30.28 15.52
CA THR A 375 30.02 -29.24 15.21
C THR A 375 30.00 -28.13 16.28
N ALA A 376 28.82 -27.71 16.75
CA ALA A 376 28.69 -26.77 17.87
C ALA A 376 29.29 -27.31 19.18
N SER A 377 29.08 -28.60 19.49
CA SER A 377 29.69 -29.28 20.64
C SER A 377 31.20 -29.34 20.53
N GLU A 378 31.74 -29.71 19.36
CA GLU A 378 33.19 -29.74 19.12
C GLU A 378 33.83 -28.36 19.23
N MET A 379 33.17 -27.30 18.74
CA MET A 379 33.63 -25.92 18.91
C MET A 379 33.66 -25.51 20.38
N CYS A 380 32.60 -25.79 21.15
CA CYS A 380 32.56 -25.52 22.59
C CYS A 380 33.64 -26.30 23.36
N GLU A 381 33.87 -27.57 23.00
CA GLU A 381 34.91 -28.40 23.61
C GLU A 381 36.31 -27.86 23.31
N LYS A 382 36.58 -27.45 22.06
CA LYS A 382 37.86 -26.80 21.67
C LYS A 382 38.08 -25.49 22.42
N MET A 383 37.06 -24.64 22.50
CA MET A 383 37.16 -23.38 23.26
C MET A 383 37.40 -23.64 24.75
N GLY A 384 36.73 -24.65 25.34
CA GLY A 384 36.96 -25.07 26.72
C GLY A 384 38.37 -25.61 26.95
N LYS A 385 38.89 -26.45 26.04
CA LYS A 385 40.27 -26.95 26.07
C LYS A 385 41.27 -25.80 25.98
N SER A 386 41.08 -24.85 25.08
CA SER A 386 41.95 -23.68 24.95
C SER A 386 41.90 -22.76 26.17
N CYS A 387 40.74 -22.59 26.82
CA CYS A 387 40.64 -21.89 28.11
C CYS A 387 41.47 -22.61 29.19
N LYS A 388 41.41 -23.94 29.24
CA LYS A 388 42.17 -24.76 30.20
C LYS A 388 43.68 -24.74 29.92
N GLU A 389 44.08 -24.73 28.66
CA GLU A 389 45.48 -24.58 28.24
C GLU A 389 46.03 -23.20 28.61
N CYS A 390 45.23 -22.14 28.38
CA CYS A 390 45.54 -20.78 28.79
C CYS A 390 45.69 -20.66 30.31
N ALA A 391 44.78 -21.26 31.09
CA ALA A 391 44.90 -21.35 32.55
C ALA A 391 46.18 -22.09 33.00
N SER A 392 46.66 -23.05 32.20
CA SER A 392 47.90 -23.78 32.46
C SER A 392 49.17 -23.03 32.00
N GLY A 393 49.05 -21.80 31.50
CA GLY A 393 50.17 -21.00 31.00
C GLY A 393 50.69 -21.41 29.63
N LYS A 394 49.91 -22.19 28.86
CA LYS A 394 50.19 -22.50 27.45
C LYS A 394 49.42 -21.55 26.55
N PRO A 395 49.91 -21.25 25.33
CA PRO A 395 49.16 -20.44 24.41
C PRO A 395 47.85 -21.14 23.99
N GLY A 396 46.72 -20.47 24.19
CA GLY A 396 45.38 -20.98 23.90
C GLY A 396 44.89 -20.64 22.50
N GLU A 397 45.68 -20.90 21.46
CA GLU A 397 45.41 -20.47 20.07
C GLU A 397 44.08 -20.99 19.49
N GLY A 398 43.58 -22.13 19.99
CA GLY A 398 42.34 -22.73 19.52
C GLY A 398 41.10 -21.84 19.75
N MET A 399 41.06 -21.04 20.83
CA MET A 399 39.92 -20.16 21.08
C MET A 399 39.87 -18.97 20.13
N ALA A 400 41.02 -18.34 19.84
CA ALA A 400 41.09 -17.21 18.93
C ALA A 400 40.69 -17.60 17.50
N SER A 401 41.11 -18.79 17.04
CA SER A 401 40.75 -19.32 15.72
C SER A 401 39.25 -19.67 15.61
N GLU A 402 38.66 -20.29 16.62
CA GLU A 402 37.22 -20.61 16.59
C GLU A 402 36.35 -19.34 16.67
N LEU A 403 36.75 -18.32 17.44
CA LEU A 403 36.04 -17.03 17.47
C LEU A 403 36.06 -16.31 16.12
N GLU A 404 37.17 -16.39 15.39
CA GLU A 404 37.28 -15.82 14.05
C GLU A 404 36.37 -16.53 13.03
N LYS A 405 36.28 -17.86 13.10
CA LYS A 405 35.31 -18.63 12.28
C LYS A 405 33.87 -18.25 12.61
N LEU A 406 33.52 -18.14 13.88
CA LEU A 406 32.18 -17.73 14.32
C LEU A 406 31.84 -16.31 13.89
N GLN A 407 32.82 -15.41 13.88
CA GLN A 407 32.63 -14.07 13.35
C GLN A 407 32.36 -14.08 11.84
N ALA A 408 33.12 -14.86 11.07
CA ALA A 408 32.89 -15.00 9.63
C ALA A 408 31.49 -15.57 9.35
N MET A 409 31.09 -16.62 10.08
CA MET A 409 29.73 -17.19 9.99
C MET A 409 28.65 -16.18 10.37
N LYS A 410 28.86 -15.39 11.43
CA LYS A 410 27.92 -14.33 11.82
C LYS A 410 27.73 -13.29 10.72
N MET A 411 28.82 -12.84 10.11
CA MET A 411 28.78 -11.85 9.03
C MET A 411 28.05 -12.42 7.81
N PHE A 412 28.38 -13.65 7.43
CA PHE A 412 27.69 -14.37 6.36
C PHE A 412 26.19 -14.50 6.64
N GLN A 413 25.80 -14.99 7.82
CA GLN A 413 24.40 -15.17 8.17
C GLN A 413 23.63 -13.84 8.20
N LYS A 414 24.26 -12.77 8.72
CA LYS A 414 23.65 -11.44 8.74
C LYS A 414 23.43 -10.92 7.31
N GLN A 415 24.43 -11.04 6.44
CA GLN A 415 24.34 -10.63 5.04
C GLN A 415 23.29 -11.46 4.28
N ALA A 416 23.29 -12.78 4.44
CA ALA A 416 22.30 -13.66 3.84
C ALA A 416 20.87 -13.34 4.30
N LYS A 417 20.64 -13.06 5.59
CA LYS A 417 19.33 -12.64 6.12
C LYS A 417 18.90 -11.26 5.58
N MET A 418 19.83 -10.31 5.42
CA MET A 418 19.55 -9.00 4.81
C MET A 418 19.18 -9.15 3.33
N ALA A 419 19.96 -9.93 2.58
CA ALA A 419 19.67 -10.25 1.18
C ALA A 419 18.33 -10.97 0.99
N ALA A 420 18.01 -11.95 1.84
CA ALA A 420 16.72 -12.65 1.80
C ALA A 420 15.55 -11.68 2.05
N SER A 421 15.74 -10.72 2.96
CA SER A 421 14.76 -9.65 3.22
C SER A 421 14.61 -8.71 2.03
N ALA A 422 15.70 -8.36 1.35
CA ALA A 422 15.67 -7.57 0.12
C ALA A 422 14.92 -8.30 -1.01
N CYS A 423 15.18 -9.59 -1.22
CA CYS A 423 14.43 -10.43 -2.15
C CYS A 423 12.93 -10.47 -1.81
N GLN A 424 12.56 -10.62 -0.53
CA GLN A 424 11.16 -10.63 -0.10
C GLN A 424 10.47 -9.28 -0.36
N ASN A 425 11.16 -8.17 -0.09
CA ASN A 425 10.64 -6.83 -0.34
C ASN A 425 10.45 -6.55 -1.84
N ALA A 426 11.42 -6.95 -2.67
CA ALA A 426 11.33 -6.86 -4.13
C ALA A 426 10.21 -7.74 -4.70
N ALA A 427 10.02 -8.95 -4.17
CA ALA A 427 8.90 -9.80 -4.55
C ALA A 427 7.54 -9.18 -4.16
N GLN A 428 7.47 -8.55 -2.98
CA GLN A 428 6.25 -7.89 -2.49
C GLN A 428 5.90 -6.62 -3.28
N SER A 429 6.90 -5.81 -3.66
CA SER A 429 6.68 -4.62 -4.51
C SER A 429 6.16 -5.02 -5.89
N MET A 430 6.75 -6.05 -6.51
CA MET A 430 6.32 -6.57 -7.81
C MET A 430 4.93 -7.21 -7.78
N CYS A 431 4.57 -7.91 -6.69
CA CYS A 431 3.23 -8.52 -6.54
C CYS A 431 2.13 -7.49 -6.23
N SER A 432 2.47 -6.32 -5.66
CA SER A 432 1.49 -5.26 -5.37
C SER A 432 1.21 -4.35 -6.57
N GLY A 433 2.07 -4.39 -7.60
CA GLY A 433 2.00 -3.54 -8.80
C GLY A 433 1.15 -4.04 -9.98
N ALA A 434 0.25 -5.01 -9.79
CA ALA A 434 -0.60 -5.51 -10.90
C ALA A 434 -2.10 -5.65 -10.57
N ASN A 435 -2.54 -5.34 -9.35
CA ASN A 435 -3.97 -5.30 -9.01
C ASN A 435 -4.25 -4.49 -7.72
N GLY A 436 -3.68 -3.29 -7.64
CA GLY A 436 -3.71 -2.40 -6.48
C GLY A 436 -5.06 -1.73 -6.18
N THR A 437 -6.20 -2.36 -6.44
CA THR A 437 -7.52 -1.90 -5.93
C THR A 437 -8.09 -2.77 -4.82
N ASN A 438 -7.40 -3.80 -4.33
CA ASN A 438 -7.89 -4.57 -3.18
C ASN A 438 -6.77 -5.03 -2.25
N LYS A 439 -6.20 -4.09 -1.49
CA LYS A 439 -5.84 -4.33 -0.09
C LYS A 439 -6.39 -3.19 0.74
N GLY A 440 -7.21 -3.53 1.73
CA GLY A 440 -7.91 -2.60 2.61
C GLY A 440 -6.95 -1.77 3.47
N GLY A 441 -6.44 -0.70 2.88
CA GLY A 441 -5.76 0.40 3.56
C GLY A 441 -6.28 1.70 2.96
N THR A 442 -7.05 2.46 3.73
CA THR A 442 -7.39 3.84 3.37
C THR A 442 -6.11 4.68 3.39
N GLY A 443 -5.67 5.15 2.23
CA GLY A 443 -4.65 6.18 2.10
C GLY A 443 -3.56 5.82 1.09
N GLY A 444 -3.63 6.41 -0.10
CA GLY A 444 -2.44 6.61 -0.92
C GLY A 444 -1.48 7.61 -0.24
N GLU A 445 -0.28 7.76 -0.79
CA GLU A 445 0.76 8.65 -0.28
C GLU A 445 0.29 10.11 -0.19
N GLY A 446 -0.28 10.44 0.96
CA GLY A 446 -0.48 11.80 1.45
C GLY A 446 0.43 12.00 2.64
N ALA A 447 1.26 13.03 2.61
CA ALA A 447 2.06 13.46 3.74
C ALA A 447 1.14 13.98 4.86
N GLY A 448 0.61 13.07 5.68
CA GLY A 448 -0.21 13.35 6.85
C GLY A 448 0.58 13.13 8.13
N ASN A 449 0.78 14.20 8.92
CA ASN A 449 1.34 14.11 10.26
C ASN A 449 0.47 13.21 11.14
N GLY A 450 1.03 12.08 11.58
CA GLY A 450 0.37 11.10 12.43
C GLY A 450 -0.09 11.69 13.76
N GLY A 451 -1.40 11.93 13.89
CA GLY A 451 -2.07 12.20 15.15
C GLY A 451 -2.76 10.93 15.66
N ASN A 452 -2.59 10.64 16.96
CA ASN A 452 -3.30 9.55 17.64
C ASN A 452 -4.81 9.81 17.60
N ASN A 453 -5.53 9.02 16.79
CA ASN A 453 -6.99 9.01 16.78
C ASN A 453 -7.47 8.00 17.83
N PRO A 454 -8.33 8.36 18.80
CA PRO A 454 -8.85 7.40 19.76
C PRO A 454 -9.82 6.44 19.04
N LEU A 455 -9.38 5.20 18.86
CA LEU A 455 -10.21 4.10 18.39
C LEU A 455 -11.19 3.71 19.50
N LYS A 456 -12.49 3.82 19.22
CA LYS A 456 -13.52 3.23 20.06
C LYS A 456 -14.16 2.10 19.28
N GLU A 457 -14.13 0.90 19.84
CA GLU A 457 -14.81 -0.26 19.24
C GLU A 457 -16.28 0.07 19.01
N THR A 458 -16.73 -0.10 17.77
CA THR A 458 -18.14 0.03 17.41
C THR A 458 -18.60 -1.35 16.98
N GLU A 459 -19.68 -1.83 17.58
CA GLU A 459 -20.27 -3.12 17.22
C GLU A 459 -20.79 -3.06 15.79
N THR A 460 -20.11 -3.78 14.89
CA THR A 460 -20.57 -4.03 13.53
C THR A 460 -21.07 -5.46 13.44
N THR A 461 -22.20 -5.66 12.77
CA THR A 461 -22.71 -6.99 12.43
C THR A 461 -22.85 -7.08 10.93
N THR A 462 -22.41 -8.20 10.35
CA THR A 462 -22.44 -8.41 8.91
C THR A 462 -23.76 -9.07 8.53
N VAL A 463 -24.60 -8.38 7.76
CA VAL A 463 -25.87 -8.94 7.26
C VAL A 463 -25.69 -9.36 5.81
N ALA A 464 -25.79 -10.66 5.54
CA ALA A 464 -25.78 -11.19 4.17
C ALA A 464 -27.08 -10.79 3.45
N LYS A 465 -26.99 -9.87 2.48
CA LYS A 465 -28.14 -9.43 1.67
C LYS A 465 -27.90 -9.76 0.21
N LYS A 466 -28.68 -10.71 -0.33
CA LYS A 466 -28.66 -11.06 -1.76
C LYS A 466 -29.73 -10.25 -2.49
N THR A 467 -29.32 -9.42 -3.45
CA THR A 467 -30.25 -8.74 -4.35
C THR A 467 -30.74 -9.74 -5.40
N PRO A 468 -32.06 -9.88 -5.64
CA PRO A 468 -32.56 -10.77 -6.68
C PRO A 468 -32.20 -10.21 -8.06
N VAL A 469 -31.25 -10.84 -8.73
CA VAL A 469 -30.91 -10.54 -10.13
C VAL A 469 -31.48 -11.66 -10.99
N GLN A 470 -32.35 -11.31 -11.94
CA GLN A 470 -32.76 -12.25 -12.99
C GLN A 470 -31.64 -12.32 -14.03
N THR A 471 -30.87 -13.40 -14.02
CA THR A 471 -29.88 -13.69 -15.06
C THR A 471 -30.62 -14.10 -16.34
N LEU A 472 -30.56 -13.27 -17.38
CA LEU A 472 -31.00 -13.63 -18.72
C LEU A 472 -29.97 -14.55 -19.39
N GLU A 473 -30.42 -15.48 -20.23
CA GLU A 473 -29.57 -16.42 -20.96
C GLU A 473 -28.68 -15.70 -21.99
N GLY A 474 -27.51 -15.24 -21.55
CA GLY A 474 -26.42 -14.78 -22.40
C GLY A 474 -25.27 -15.78 -22.45
N THR A 475 -24.54 -15.81 -23.56
CA THR A 475 -23.36 -16.67 -23.75
C THR A 475 -22.34 -16.43 -22.63
N ILE A 476 -22.01 -17.50 -21.91
CA ILE A 476 -21.04 -17.48 -20.80
C ILE A 476 -19.64 -17.16 -21.35
N ILE A 477 -19.12 -15.99 -21.01
CA ILE A 477 -17.82 -15.48 -21.47
C ILE A 477 -16.62 -15.91 -20.58
N ALA A 478 -16.87 -16.46 -19.39
CA ALA A 478 -15.83 -17.05 -18.55
C ALA A 478 -16.40 -18.09 -17.58
N ARG A 479 -15.66 -19.18 -17.34
CA ARG A 479 -15.90 -20.15 -16.25
C ARG A 479 -14.64 -20.24 -15.40
N GLN A 480 -14.76 -19.98 -14.10
CA GLN A 480 -13.67 -20.10 -13.15
C GLN A 480 -13.95 -21.29 -12.22
N LEU A 481 -13.08 -22.30 -12.27
CA LEU A 481 -13.10 -23.44 -11.35
C LEU A 481 -12.42 -23.02 -10.05
N PHE A 482 -13.16 -23.04 -8.95
CA PHE A 482 -12.62 -22.89 -7.61
C PHE A 482 -12.65 -24.26 -6.91
N LYS A 483 -11.56 -24.58 -6.20
CA LYS A 483 -11.42 -25.86 -5.49
C LYS A 483 -12.10 -25.71 -4.13
N GLY A 484 -13.28 -26.29 -4.02
CA GLY A 484 -14.21 -26.11 -2.91
C GLY A 484 -15.54 -25.65 -3.46
N GLY A 485 -16.30 -26.59 -4.05
CA GLY A 485 -17.56 -26.32 -4.73
C GLY A 485 -18.51 -25.45 -3.90
N LEU A 486 -19.33 -24.65 -4.58
CA LEU A 486 -20.37 -23.84 -3.95
C LEU A 486 -21.38 -24.83 -3.35
N LEU A 487 -21.15 -25.22 -2.10
CA LEU A 487 -22.08 -25.99 -1.32
C LEU A 487 -23.11 -24.99 -0.77
N THR A 488 -24.21 -24.85 -1.48
CA THR A 488 -25.52 -24.68 -0.85
C THR A 488 -25.62 -25.76 0.24
N THR A 489 -25.91 -25.35 1.48
CA THR A 489 -25.82 -26.19 2.69
C THR A 489 -26.70 -27.47 2.65
N ASN A 490 -27.47 -27.71 1.58
CA ASN A 490 -28.30 -28.90 1.40
C ASN A 490 -28.15 -29.64 0.05
N ASP A 491 -27.39 -29.15 -0.94
CA ASP A 491 -27.29 -29.85 -2.25
C ASP A 491 -26.31 -31.05 -2.21
N SER A 492 -25.34 -31.05 -1.29
CA SER A 492 -24.48 -32.22 -1.05
C SER A 492 -25.26 -33.41 -0.48
N LEU A 493 -26.25 -33.14 0.38
CA LEU A 493 -27.10 -34.18 0.96
C LEU A 493 -28.17 -34.68 -0.02
N ALA A 494 -28.65 -33.84 -0.94
CA ALA A 494 -29.65 -34.27 -1.94
C ALA A 494 -29.14 -35.40 -2.84
N THR A 495 -27.90 -35.29 -3.34
CA THR A 495 -27.28 -36.32 -4.20
C THR A 495 -27.02 -37.61 -3.42
N VAL A 496 -26.57 -37.49 -2.17
CA VAL A 496 -26.33 -38.65 -1.28
C VAL A 496 -27.65 -39.31 -0.89
N ARG A 497 -28.70 -38.53 -0.62
CA ARG A 497 -30.03 -39.05 -0.31
C ARG A 497 -30.65 -39.78 -1.49
N GLU A 498 -30.56 -39.21 -2.70
CA GLU A 498 -31.08 -39.84 -3.91
C GLU A 498 -30.37 -41.19 -4.19
N THR A 499 -29.05 -41.23 -4.02
CA THR A 499 -28.27 -42.47 -4.19
C THR A 499 -28.54 -43.50 -3.10
N VAL A 500 -28.73 -43.09 -1.84
CA VAL A 500 -29.14 -44.01 -0.76
C VAL A 500 -30.53 -44.58 -1.02
N LEU A 501 -31.48 -43.75 -1.47
CA LEU A 501 -32.84 -44.18 -1.81
C LEU A 501 -32.88 -45.11 -3.03
N SER A 502 -32.06 -44.86 -4.06
CA SER A 502 -31.99 -45.75 -5.22
C SER A 502 -31.41 -47.11 -4.83
N GLN A 503 -30.32 -47.14 -4.05
CA GLN A 503 -29.69 -48.37 -3.58
C GLN A 503 -30.58 -49.16 -2.63
N LYS A 504 -31.38 -48.47 -1.78
CA LYS A 504 -32.39 -49.13 -0.94
C LYS A 504 -33.44 -49.84 -1.79
N ARG A 505 -33.99 -49.17 -2.82
CA ARG A 505 -34.97 -49.76 -3.74
C ARG A 505 -34.40 -50.97 -4.48
N ASP A 506 -33.16 -50.86 -4.98
CA ASP A 506 -32.47 -51.97 -5.65
C ASP A 506 -32.24 -53.15 -4.68
N SER A 507 -31.88 -52.86 -3.42
CA SER A 507 -31.71 -53.89 -2.40
C SER A 507 -33.03 -54.57 -2.01
N GLU A 508 -34.14 -53.82 -1.93
CA GLU A 508 -35.47 -54.37 -1.65
C GLU A 508 -35.95 -55.24 -2.82
N GLN A 509 -35.70 -54.81 -4.06
CA GLN A 509 -36.00 -55.58 -5.25
C GLN A 509 -35.18 -56.89 -5.30
N ALA A 510 -33.88 -56.83 -5.00
CA ALA A 510 -33.02 -58.02 -4.92
C ALA A 510 -33.39 -58.97 -3.76
N ILE A 511 -33.97 -58.45 -2.68
CA ILE A 511 -34.55 -59.25 -1.58
C ILE A 511 -35.84 -59.94 -2.03
N ILE A 512 -36.71 -59.23 -2.78
CA ILE A 512 -37.97 -59.76 -3.31
C ILE A 512 -37.72 -60.84 -4.36
N ASP A 513 -36.73 -60.63 -5.23
CA ASP A 513 -36.38 -61.53 -6.33
C ASP A 513 -35.49 -62.72 -5.87
N GLU A 514 -35.27 -62.88 -4.56
CA GLU A 514 -34.44 -63.91 -3.90
C GLU A 514 -32.98 -64.01 -4.41
N GLU A 515 -32.46 -62.97 -5.08
CA GLU A 515 -31.06 -62.93 -5.56
C GLU A 515 -30.06 -62.87 -4.40
N VAL A 516 -30.48 -62.38 -3.23
CA VAL A 516 -29.65 -62.30 -2.02
C VAL A 516 -29.98 -63.43 -1.04
N PRO A 517 -28.99 -64.15 -0.49
CA PRO A 517 -29.23 -65.16 0.54
C PRO A 517 -29.94 -64.58 1.78
N ARG A 518 -30.97 -65.29 2.27
CA ARG A 518 -31.84 -64.87 3.39
C ARG A 518 -31.11 -64.38 4.65
N LYS A 519 -29.88 -64.87 4.90
CA LYS A 519 -29.06 -64.45 6.04
C LYS A 519 -28.68 -62.98 6.02
N TYR A 520 -28.69 -62.33 4.85
CA TYR A 520 -28.25 -60.94 4.69
C TYR A 520 -29.41 -59.94 4.56
N HIS A 521 -30.66 -60.41 4.51
CA HIS A 521 -31.83 -59.55 4.31
C HIS A 521 -32.00 -58.53 5.44
N ASP A 522 -31.89 -58.99 6.69
CA ASP A 522 -32.06 -58.13 7.87
C ASP A 522 -30.90 -57.14 8.02
N LEU A 523 -29.68 -57.55 7.66
CA LEU A 523 -28.50 -56.70 7.70
C LEU A 523 -28.55 -55.59 6.64
N LEU A 524 -28.99 -55.90 5.42
CA LEU A 524 -29.15 -54.92 4.35
C LEU A 524 -30.25 -53.90 4.68
N ARG A 525 -31.41 -54.35 5.20
CA ARG A 525 -32.47 -53.45 5.65
C ARG A 525 -32.01 -52.50 6.76
N HIS A 526 -31.23 -53.01 7.71
CA HIS A 526 -30.72 -52.19 8.81
C HIS A 526 -29.68 -51.17 8.32
N TYR A 527 -28.74 -51.60 7.47
CA TYR A 527 -27.69 -50.73 6.93
C TYR A 527 -28.25 -49.58 6.08
N PHE A 528 -29.15 -49.87 5.14
CA PHE A 528 -29.74 -48.83 4.29
C PHE A 528 -30.78 -47.97 5.03
N GLY A 529 -31.44 -48.51 6.07
CA GLY A 529 -32.31 -47.72 6.95
C GLY A 529 -31.55 -46.70 7.78
N GLN A 530 -30.40 -47.08 8.36
CA GLN A 530 -29.55 -46.17 9.13
C GLN A 530 -28.92 -45.08 8.24
N LEU A 531 -28.55 -45.43 7.01
CA LEU A 531 -28.04 -44.46 6.04
C LEU A 531 -29.09 -43.43 5.63
N GLU A 532 -30.36 -43.83 5.53
CA GLU A 532 -31.46 -42.90 5.22
C GLU A 532 -31.67 -41.88 6.35
N GLU A 533 -31.72 -42.35 7.61
CA GLU A 533 -31.87 -41.52 8.81
C GLU A 533 -30.76 -40.47 8.94
N LEU A 534 -29.52 -40.83 8.59
CA LEU A 534 -28.37 -39.90 8.57
C LEU A 534 -28.43 -38.87 7.42
N THR A 535 -29.27 -39.09 6.41
CA THR A 535 -29.46 -38.17 5.28
C THR A 535 -30.72 -37.31 5.39
N GLU A 536 -31.51 -37.48 6.46
CA GLU A 536 -32.63 -36.58 6.77
C GLU A 536 -32.13 -35.32 7.48
N PRO A 537 -32.61 -34.12 7.08
CA PRO A 537 -32.24 -32.89 7.76
C PRO A 537 -32.80 -32.89 9.19
N SER A 538 -31.98 -32.52 10.17
CA SER A 538 -32.39 -32.36 11.57
C SER A 538 -33.42 -31.24 11.72
N ASP A 539 -34.45 -31.46 12.54
CA ASP A 539 -35.52 -30.48 12.81
C ASP A 539 -35.01 -29.13 13.36
N ASP A 540 -33.77 -29.06 13.86
CA ASP A 540 -33.12 -27.83 14.32
C ASP A 540 -32.84 -26.81 13.17
N ASP A 541 -32.83 -27.25 11.91
CA ASP A 541 -32.57 -26.39 10.74
C ASP A 541 -33.86 -25.78 10.13
N ALA A 542 -35.04 -26.20 10.61
CA ALA A 542 -36.33 -25.72 10.09
C ALA A 542 -36.80 -24.40 10.72
N GLU A 543 -36.24 -23.98 11.86
CA GLU A 543 -36.64 -22.74 12.56
C GLU A 543 -35.93 -21.46 12.07
N THR A 544 -34.91 -21.55 11.21
CA THR A 544 -34.21 -20.35 10.68
C THR A 544 -34.82 -19.76 9.40
N ASN A 545 -35.96 -20.28 8.93
CA ASN A 545 -36.72 -19.69 7.84
C ASN A 545 -38.18 -19.42 8.24
N LYS A 546 -38.38 -18.39 9.07
CA LYS A 546 -39.65 -17.66 9.16
C LYS A 546 -39.44 -16.16 9.20
#